data_AF-E5CZV5-F1
#
_entry.id   AF-E5CZV5-F1
#
_cell.length_a   1.000
_cell.length_b   1.000
_cell.length_c   1.000
_cell.angle_alpha   90.00
_cell.angle_beta   90.00
_cell.angle_gamma   90.00
#
_symmetry.space_group_name_H-M   'P 1'
#
loop_
_entity.id
_entity.type
_entity.pdbx_description
1 polymer ?
#
loop_
_entity_poly.entity_id
_entity_poly.type
_entity_poly.pdbx_seq_one_letter_code
_entity_poly.pdbx_strand_id
1 'polypeptide(L)'
;ICGICPVSHLLASAKTGDKLLAVKIPPAGEKLRRLMNLAQITQSHALSFFHLSSPDFLLGWDSNPATRNVFGLMTANPDLARGGIRLRQFGQQIIEILGAKKIHTAWAVAGGVRSPLSEEGRAWIRDRLPESPATIENALALFKNLLTELKTEVDVFGKFPSLFMSLVGKKGEWEHYGGHIRFVDSQGQIVADNLSEDDYQEYIGEAVEPWSYLKFPYYKPLGYPDGIYRVGPLARLNVCEYIDTPKANQELQEF
;
A
#
# COMPACT_ATOMS: atom_id res chain seq x y z
N ILE A 1 -15.80 -4.61 4.82
CA ILE A 1 -15.83 -3.55 3.78
C ILE A 1 -15.25 -4.08 2.47
N CYS A 2 -13.96 -4.41 2.40
CA CYS A 2 -13.32 -4.93 1.19
C CYS A 2 -12.66 -6.31 1.42
N GLY A 3 -12.67 -7.18 0.40
CA GLY A 3 -12.03 -8.50 0.43
C GLY A 3 -10.51 -8.48 0.18
N ILE A 4 -9.97 -7.39 -0.38
CA ILE A 4 -8.52 -7.25 -0.67
C ILE A 4 -7.79 -6.57 0.49
N CYS A 5 -8.38 -5.54 1.12
CA CYS A 5 -7.77 -4.78 2.23
C CYS A 5 -8.45 -4.99 3.61
N PRO A 6 -8.87 -6.21 4.00
CA PRO A 6 -9.57 -6.41 5.26
C PRO A 6 -8.69 -6.12 6.49
N VAL A 7 -7.37 -6.36 6.40
CA VAL A 7 -6.43 -6.03 7.48
C VAL A 7 -6.37 -4.53 7.73
N SER A 8 -6.34 -3.70 6.68
CA SER A 8 -6.28 -2.25 6.83
C SER A 8 -7.51 -1.73 7.59
N HIS A 9 -8.70 -2.25 7.27
CA HIS A 9 -9.92 -1.94 8.03
C HIS A 9 -9.86 -2.46 9.47
N LEU A 10 -9.40 -3.70 9.67
CA LEU A 10 -9.26 -4.28 11.01
C LEU A 10 -8.34 -3.43 11.89
N LEU A 11 -7.18 -3.06 11.38
CA LEU A 11 -6.19 -2.29 12.13
C LEU A 11 -6.66 -0.85 12.38
N ALA A 12 -7.31 -0.21 11.40
CA ALA A 12 -7.93 1.09 11.60
C ALA A 12 -8.97 1.04 12.72
N SER A 13 -9.90 0.07 12.67
CA SER A 13 -10.92 -0.11 13.71
C SER A 13 -10.32 -0.47 15.07
N ALA A 14 -9.29 -1.31 15.11
CA ALA A 14 -8.62 -1.67 16.36
C ALA A 14 -7.90 -0.48 16.99
N LYS A 15 -7.23 0.37 16.18
CA LYS A 15 -6.62 1.63 16.65
C LYS A 15 -7.69 2.59 17.20
N THR A 16 -8.84 2.71 16.54
CA THR A 16 -9.97 3.50 17.06
C THR A 16 -10.47 2.92 18.39
N GLY A 17 -10.58 1.59 18.51
CA GLY A 17 -10.92 0.92 19.76
C GLY A 17 -9.91 1.21 20.88
N ASP A 18 -8.60 1.23 20.57
CA ASP A 18 -7.57 1.60 21.54
C ASP A 18 -7.79 3.03 22.08
N LYS A 19 -8.08 3.99 21.18
CA LYS A 19 -8.36 5.39 21.54
C LYS A 19 -9.63 5.51 22.39
N LEU A 20 -10.73 4.85 21.98
CA LEU A 20 -12.01 4.87 22.68
C LEU A 20 -11.91 4.32 24.11
N LEU A 21 -11.10 3.29 24.32
CA LEU A 21 -10.87 2.71 25.65
C LEU A 21 -9.72 3.38 26.41
N ALA A 22 -9.08 4.40 25.83
CA ALA A 22 -7.90 5.08 26.36
C ALA A 22 -6.77 4.10 26.77
N VAL A 23 -6.56 3.04 26.00
CA VAL A 23 -5.54 2.02 26.27
C VAL A 23 -4.32 2.19 25.37
N LYS A 24 -3.13 2.11 25.96
CA LYS A 24 -1.88 2.03 25.22
C LYS A 24 -1.53 0.56 24.99
N ILE A 25 -1.45 0.15 23.72
CA ILE A 25 -1.08 -1.22 23.38
C ILE A 25 0.37 -1.53 23.78
N PRO A 26 0.70 -2.78 24.15
CA PRO A 26 2.08 -3.16 24.47
C PRO A 26 2.97 -3.09 23.21
N PRO A 27 4.29 -2.80 23.35
CA PRO A 27 5.20 -2.71 22.21
C PRO A 27 5.22 -3.93 21.28
N ALA A 28 5.06 -5.13 21.85
CA ALA A 28 4.95 -6.36 21.07
C ALA A 28 3.67 -6.38 20.20
N GLY A 29 2.54 -5.92 20.75
CA GLY A 29 1.27 -5.82 20.03
C GLY A 29 1.36 -4.83 18.86
N GLU A 30 2.03 -3.70 19.05
CA GLU A 30 2.26 -2.74 17.96
C GLU A 30 3.10 -3.34 16.82
N LYS A 31 4.24 -3.96 17.15
CA LYS A 31 5.12 -4.61 16.17
C LYS A 31 4.38 -5.69 15.37
N LEU A 32 3.54 -6.45 16.05
CA LEU A 32 2.72 -7.51 15.46
C LEU A 32 1.64 -6.95 14.52
N ARG A 33 0.99 -5.84 14.87
CA ARG A 33 0.06 -5.13 13.97
C ARG A 33 0.77 -4.51 12.77
N ARG A 34 1.96 -3.93 12.97
CA ARG A 34 2.82 -3.41 11.88
C ARG A 34 3.21 -4.53 10.91
N LEU A 35 3.64 -5.68 11.42
CA LEU A 35 3.95 -6.86 10.60
C LEU A 35 2.74 -7.32 9.78
N MET A 36 1.56 -7.41 10.40
CA MET A 36 0.33 -7.77 9.69
C MET A 36 0.00 -6.75 8.58
N ASN A 37 0.21 -5.46 8.82
CA ASN A 37 -0.01 -4.42 7.82
C ASN A 37 0.99 -4.51 6.66
N LEU A 38 2.27 -4.79 6.93
CA LEU A 38 3.27 -5.01 5.89
C LEU A 38 2.91 -6.23 5.03
N ALA A 39 2.48 -7.33 5.65
CA ALA A 39 2.00 -8.50 4.93
C ALA A 39 0.79 -8.19 4.03
N GLN A 40 -0.13 -7.35 4.51
CA GLN A 40 -1.26 -6.84 3.75
C GLN A 40 -0.82 -5.98 2.55
N ILE A 41 0.16 -5.09 2.73
CA ILE A 41 0.74 -4.29 1.64
C ILE A 41 1.39 -5.21 0.60
N THR A 42 2.25 -6.14 1.05
CA THR A 42 2.94 -7.10 0.17
C THR A 42 1.96 -7.90 -0.68
N GLN A 43 0.96 -8.54 -0.07
CA GLN A 43 0.02 -9.35 -0.85
C GLN A 43 -0.87 -8.51 -1.77
N SER A 44 -1.24 -7.30 -1.34
CA SER A 44 -2.12 -6.42 -2.12
C SER A 44 -1.37 -5.82 -3.32
N HIS A 45 -0.11 -5.43 -3.16
CA HIS A 45 0.71 -4.93 -4.27
C HIS A 45 1.09 -6.07 -5.22
N ALA A 46 1.38 -7.27 -4.71
CA ALA A 46 1.59 -8.45 -5.55
C ALA A 46 0.32 -8.82 -6.35
N LEU A 47 -0.87 -8.74 -5.74
CA LEU A 47 -2.13 -8.92 -6.46
C LEU A 47 -2.28 -7.88 -7.56
N SER A 48 -2.17 -6.59 -7.20
CA SER A 48 -2.38 -5.49 -8.13
C SER A 48 -1.42 -5.57 -9.32
N PHE A 49 -0.13 -5.73 -9.08
CA PHE A 49 0.86 -5.74 -10.15
C PHE A 49 0.73 -7.01 -10.99
N PHE A 50 0.88 -8.20 -10.40
CA PHE A 50 1.05 -9.43 -11.18
C PHE A 50 -0.26 -10.01 -11.77
N HIS A 51 -1.41 -9.73 -11.14
CA HIS A 51 -2.68 -10.33 -11.60
C HIS A 51 -3.53 -9.33 -12.38
N LEU A 52 -3.40 -8.02 -12.11
CA LEU A 52 -4.26 -7.00 -12.69
C LEU A 52 -3.53 -6.14 -13.72
N SER A 53 -2.39 -5.54 -13.37
CA SER A 53 -1.73 -4.56 -14.24
C SER A 53 -0.73 -5.16 -15.23
N SER A 54 0.03 -6.17 -14.83
CA SER A 54 1.08 -6.74 -15.66
C SER A 54 0.60 -7.44 -16.94
N PRO A 55 -0.63 -8.01 -17.04
CA PRO A 55 -1.15 -8.48 -18.31
C PRO A 55 -1.22 -7.36 -19.37
N ASP A 56 -1.61 -6.14 -18.99
CA ASP A 56 -1.65 -5.01 -19.91
C ASP A 56 -0.23 -4.59 -20.33
N PHE A 57 0.67 -4.41 -19.36
CA PHE A 57 2.03 -3.94 -19.63
C PHE A 57 2.88 -4.94 -20.41
N LEU A 58 2.73 -6.24 -20.16
CA LEU A 58 3.63 -7.28 -20.69
C LEU A 58 3.09 -8.02 -21.90
N LEU A 59 1.76 -8.12 -22.04
CA LEU A 59 1.15 -8.72 -23.23
C LEU A 59 0.80 -7.65 -24.28
N GLY A 60 0.71 -6.38 -23.86
CA GLY A 60 0.41 -5.24 -24.70
C GLY A 60 -1.05 -4.78 -24.60
N TRP A 61 -1.25 -3.47 -24.71
CA TRP A 61 -2.56 -2.81 -24.62
C TRP A 61 -3.57 -3.28 -25.69
N ASP A 62 -3.09 -3.70 -26.86
CA ASP A 62 -3.92 -4.17 -27.97
C ASP A 62 -3.98 -5.71 -28.06
N SER A 63 -3.46 -6.42 -27.06
CA SER A 63 -3.51 -7.88 -27.04
C SER A 63 -4.96 -8.40 -26.90
N ASN A 64 -5.20 -9.59 -27.44
CA ASN A 64 -6.52 -10.20 -27.46
C ASN A 64 -7.13 -10.24 -26.03
N PRO A 65 -8.31 -9.65 -25.79
CA PRO A 65 -8.93 -9.63 -24.46
C PRO A 65 -9.10 -11.02 -23.83
N ALA A 66 -9.27 -12.08 -24.63
CA ALA A 66 -9.36 -13.45 -24.14
C ALA A 66 -8.06 -13.94 -23.47
N THR A 67 -6.92 -13.37 -23.84
CA THR A 67 -5.60 -13.73 -23.30
C THR A 67 -4.96 -12.62 -22.48
N ARG A 68 -5.47 -11.38 -22.54
CA ARG A 68 -4.96 -10.24 -21.74
C ARG A 68 -5.42 -10.32 -20.29
N ASN A 69 -4.93 -11.32 -19.59
CA ASN A 69 -5.25 -11.63 -18.20
C ASN A 69 -4.12 -12.48 -17.60
N VAL A 70 -4.24 -12.80 -16.31
CA VAL A 70 -3.23 -13.59 -15.58
C VAL A 70 -2.93 -14.95 -16.23
N PHE A 71 -3.89 -15.59 -16.90
CA PHE A 71 -3.66 -16.89 -17.54
C PHE A 71 -2.81 -16.75 -18.81
N GLY A 72 -3.05 -15.72 -19.62
CA GLY A 72 -2.17 -15.44 -20.76
C GLY A 72 -0.76 -15.06 -20.30
N LEU A 73 -0.64 -14.33 -19.20
CA LEU A 73 0.66 -14.05 -18.59
C LEU A 73 1.36 -15.34 -18.11
N MET A 74 0.61 -16.28 -17.51
CA MET A 74 1.14 -17.58 -17.12
C MET A 74 1.65 -18.39 -18.31
N THR A 75 1.02 -18.27 -19.49
CA THR A 75 1.50 -18.91 -20.72
C THR A 75 2.75 -18.22 -21.27
N ALA A 76 2.76 -16.89 -21.32
CA ALA A 76 3.85 -16.11 -21.91
C ALA A 76 5.10 -16.06 -21.02
N ASN A 77 4.92 -15.94 -19.70
CA ASN A 77 6.00 -15.88 -18.73
C ASN A 77 5.63 -16.63 -17.43
N PRO A 78 5.74 -17.98 -17.44
CA PRO A 78 5.34 -18.82 -16.31
C PRO A 78 6.09 -18.50 -15.01
N ASP A 79 7.38 -18.14 -15.09
CA ASP A 79 8.21 -17.89 -13.93
C ASP A 79 7.84 -16.57 -13.23
N LEU A 80 7.59 -15.50 -14.00
CA LEU A 80 7.11 -14.23 -13.45
C LEU A 80 5.74 -14.41 -12.79
N ALA A 81 4.81 -15.10 -13.46
CA ALA A 81 3.48 -15.36 -12.91
C ALA A 81 3.57 -16.19 -11.62
N ARG A 82 4.40 -17.24 -11.59
CA ARG A 82 4.65 -18.05 -10.40
C ARG A 82 5.22 -17.23 -9.25
N GLY A 83 6.21 -16.37 -9.54
CA GLY A 83 6.78 -15.45 -8.56
C GLY A 83 5.71 -14.55 -7.94
N GLY A 84 4.89 -13.91 -8.77
CA GLY A 84 3.78 -13.06 -8.31
C GLY A 84 2.75 -13.79 -7.44
N ILE A 85 2.38 -15.01 -7.82
CA ILE A 85 1.48 -15.87 -7.02
C ILE A 85 2.11 -16.19 -5.66
N ARG A 86 3.40 -16.57 -5.63
CA ARG A 86 4.11 -16.93 -4.39
C ARG A 86 4.34 -15.73 -3.49
N LEU A 87 4.62 -14.55 -4.03
CA LEU A 87 4.73 -13.32 -3.25
C LEU A 87 3.40 -12.92 -2.61
N ARG A 88 2.30 -13.06 -3.36
CA ARG A 88 0.95 -12.87 -2.80
C ARG A 88 0.64 -13.91 -1.71
N GLN A 89 0.98 -15.16 -1.96
CA GLN A 89 0.81 -16.26 -1.00
C GLN A 89 1.58 -15.97 0.29
N PHE A 90 2.82 -15.48 0.21
CA PHE A 90 3.66 -15.14 1.35
C PHE A 90 2.98 -14.12 2.27
N GLY A 91 2.52 -12.99 1.75
CA GLY A 91 1.81 -12.00 2.56
C GLY A 91 0.50 -12.53 3.15
N GLN A 92 -0.28 -13.31 2.39
CA GLN A 92 -1.52 -13.93 2.91
C GLN A 92 -1.26 -14.96 4.01
N GLN A 93 -0.18 -15.73 3.91
CA GLN A 93 0.20 -16.70 4.92
C GLN A 93 0.71 -16.05 6.19
N ILE A 94 1.39 -14.90 6.13
CA ILE A 94 1.70 -14.12 7.34
C ILE A 94 0.41 -13.66 8.03
N ILE A 95 -0.57 -13.17 7.27
CA ILE A 95 -1.87 -12.77 7.81
C ILE A 95 -2.58 -13.95 8.48
N GLU A 96 -2.49 -15.15 7.90
CA GLU A 96 -3.05 -16.38 8.45
C GLU A 96 -2.32 -16.88 9.70
N ILE A 97 -0.98 -16.87 9.69
CA ILE A 97 -0.15 -17.24 10.85
C ILE A 97 -0.50 -16.36 12.06
N LEU A 98 -0.70 -15.07 11.83
CA LEU A 98 -1.08 -14.14 12.90
C LEU A 98 -2.57 -14.26 13.26
N GLY A 99 -3.45 -14.27 12.28
CA GLY A 99 -4.89 -14.08 12.47
C GLY A 99 -5.78 -15.32 12.24
N ALA A 100 -5.19 -16.50 12.12
CA ALA A 100 -5.81 -17.82 11.88
C ALA A 100 -6.60 -17.97 10.56
N LYS A 101 -6.79 -16.90 9.79
CA LYS A 101 -7.44 -16.90 8.47
C LYS A 101 -6.70 -15.95 7.53
N LYS A 102 -6.81 -16.16 6.22
CA LYS A 102 -6.23 -15.23 5.23
C LYS A 102 -7.07 -13.96 5.04
N ILE A 103 -8.38 -14.06 5.20
CA ILE A 103 -9.34 -12.99 4.90
C ILE A 103 -10.27 -12.82 6.09
N HIS A 104 -10.54 -11.57 6.47
CA HIS A 104 -11.40 -11.21 7.60
C HIS A 104 -10.99 -11.86 8.94
N THR A 105 -9.73 -11.66 9.32
CA THR A 105 -9.22 -12.08 10.63
C THR A 105 -9.79 -11.21 11.75
N ALA A 106 -10.00 -11.80 12.92
CA ALA A 106 -10.46 -11.10 14.13
C ALA A 106 -9.37 -11.10 15.21
N TRP A 107 -8.16 -10.67 14.83
CA TRP A 107 -6.96 -10.85 15.65
C TRP A 107 -6.47 -9.58 16.34
N ALA A 108 -6.48 -8.44 15.64
CA ALA A 108 -6.24 -7.16 16.28
C ALA A 108 -7.51 -6.73 17.04
N VAL A 109 -7.35 -6.40 18.31
CA VAL A 109 -8.42 -6.03 19.23
C VAL A 109 -8.02 -4.79 20.00
N ALA A 110 -8.98 -4.06 20.58
CA ALA A 110 -8.65 -2.96 21.48
C ALA A 110 -7.75 -3.47 22.63
N GLY A 111 -6.63 -2.79 22.87
CA GLY A 111 -5.59 -3.18 23.82
C GLY A 111 -4.42 -3.99 23.22
N GLY A 112 -4.48 -4.40 21.95
CA GLY A 112 -3.35 -5.03 21.26
C GLY A 112 -3.73 -6.11 20.24
N VAL A 113 -3.27 -7.34 20.48
CA VAL A 113 -3.51 -8.51 19.62
C VAL A 113 -3.89 -9.72 20.48
N ARG A 114 -4.71 -10.62 19.94
CA ARG A 114 -5.26 -11.77 20.69
C ARG A 114 -4.22 -12.85 21.02
N SER A 115 -3.23 -13.04 20.15
CA SER A 115 -2.22 -14.09 20.29
C SER A 115 -0.85 -13.60 19.80
N PRO A 116 0.25 -14.09 20.39
CA PRO A 116 1.59 -13.79 19.92
C PRO A 116 1.90 -14.52 18.60
N LEU A 117 2.98 -14.11 17.94
CA LEU A 117 3.58 -14.90 16.86
C LEU A 117 4.28 -16.12 17.46
N SER A 118 3.94 -17.33 17.01
CA SER A 118 4.60 -18.55 17.47
C SER A 118 6.02 -18.67 16.89
N GLU A 119 6.88 -19.48 17.51
CA GLU A 119 8.24 -19.71 17.01
C GLU A 119 8.22 -20.42 15.65
N GLU A 120 7.27 -21.34 15.44
CA GLU A 120 7.07 -22.01 14.15
C GLU A 120 6.65 -21.01 13.07
N GLY A 121 5.73 -20.09 13.39
CA GLY A 121 5.32 -19.03 12.48
C GLY A 121 6.47 -18.08 12.16
N ARG A 122 7.28 -17.73 13.16
CA ARG A 122 8.47 -16.90 12.97
C ARG A 122 9.52 -17.59 12.08
N ALA A 123 9.81 -18.87 12.33
CA ALA A 123 10.71 -19.67 11.50
C ALA A 123 10.19 -19.75 10.06
N TRP A 124 8.88 -20.01 9.90
CA TRP A 124 8.24 -20.05 8.59
C TRP A 124 8.47 -18.76 7.80
N ILE A 125 8.25 -17.60 8.43
CA ILE A 125 8.48 -16.29 7.79
C ILE A 125 9.94 -16.15 7.36
N ARG A 126 10.87 -16.44 8.27
CA ARG A 126 12.31 -16.28 8.01
C ARG A 126 12.79 -17.12 6.83
N ASP A 127 12.33 -18.36 6.74
CA ASP A 127 12.72 -19.28 5.66
C ASP A 127 12.28 -18.80 4.26
N ARG A 128 11.25 -17.95 4.17
CA ARG A 128 10.71 -17.44 2.89
C ARG A 128 11.14 -16.00 2.59
N LEU A 129 11.87 -15.36 3.49
CA LEU A 129 12.47 -14.04 3.26
C LEU A 129 13.55 -14.01 2.16
N PRO A 130 14.25 -15.09 1.77
CA PRO A 130 15.15 -15.03 0.62
C PRO A 130 14.43 -14.93 -0.73
N GLU A 131 13.34 -15.67 -0.90
CA GLU A 131 12.62 -15.76 -2.18
C GLU A 131 11.80 -14.50 -2.50
N SER A 132 11.13 -13.93 -1.49
CA SER A 132 10.19 -12.83 -1.69
C SER A 132 10.88 -11.55 -2.22
N PRO A 133 12.02 -11.09 -1.66
CA PRO A 133 12.79 -9.97 -2.21
C PRO A 133 13.33 -10.24 -3.60
N ALA A 134 13.80 -11.45 -3.91
CA ALA A 134 14.27 -11.78 -5.26
C ALA A 134 13.15 -11.61 -6.30
N THR A 135 11.92 -12.02 -5.96
CA THR A 135 10.75 -11.78 -6.81
C THR A 135 10.47 -10.29 -7.01
N ILE A 136 10.58 -9.49 -5.94
CA ILE A 136 10.37 -8.04 -5.99
C ILE A 136 11.44 -7.38 -6.86
N GLU A 137 12.71 -7.73 -6.69
CA GLU A 137 13.84 -7.20 -7.45
C GLU A 137 13.70 -7.51 -8.94
N ASN A 138 13.33 -8.74 -9.30
CA ASN A 138 13.08 -9.13 -10.68
C ASN A 138 11.90 -8.34 -11.29
N ALA A 139 10.81 -8.17 -10.54
CA ALA A 139 9.65 -7.42 -11.00
C ALA A 139 9.94 -5.93 -11.15
N LEU A 140 10.74 -5.36 -10.26
CA LEU A 140 11.16 -3.96 -10.32
C LEU A 140 12.10 -3.70 -11.50
N ALA A 141 13.08 -4.59 -11.73
CA ALA A 141 13.95 -4.51 -12.90
C ALA A 141 13.16 -4.60 -14.21
N LEU A 142 12.19 -5.52 -14.29
CA LEU A 142 11.27 -5.61 -15.42
C LEU A 142 10.47 -4.32 -15.60
N PHE A 143 9.93 -3.76 -14.52
CA PHE A 143 9.14 -2.53 -14.57
C PHE A 143 9.98 -1.32 -15.04
N LYS A 144 11.22 -1.19 -14.56
CA LYS A 144 12.14 -0.13 -15.02
C LYS A 144 12.40 -0.21 -16.53
N ASN A 145 12.58 -1.42 -17.07
CA ASN A 145 12.72 -1.60 -18.52
C ASN A 145 11.45 -1.18 -19.26
N LEU A 146 10.27 -1.57 -18.75
CA LEU A 146 8.98 -1.19 -19.34
C LEU A 146 8.75 0.32 -19.38
N LEU A 147 9.24 1.09 -18.40
CA LEU A 147 9.12 2.55 -18.41
C LEU A 147 9.81 3.19 -19.63
N THR A 148 10.84 2.54 -20.17
CA THR A 148 11.51 3.02 -21.41
C THR A 148 10.67 2.73 -22.64
N GLU A 149 9.98 1.59 -22.67
CA GLU A 149 9.13 1.15 -23.78
C GLU A 149 7.78 1.90 -23.80
N LEU A 150 7.24 2.22 -22.62
CA LEU A 150 5.94 2.86 -22.41
C LEU A 150 6.03 4.38 -22.25
N LYS A 151 7.00 5.01 -22.92
CA LYS A 151 7.28 6.44 -22.75
C LYS A 151 6.05 7.32 -23.03
N THR A 152 5.30 7.00 -24.08
CA THR A 152 4.09 7.75 -24.45
C THR A 152 3.04 7.67 -23.34
N GLU A 153 2.79 6.47 -22.81
CA GLU A 153 1.83 6.25 -21.73
C GLU A 153 2.26 6.97 -20.46
N VAL A 154 3.55 6.93 -20.12
CA VAL A 154 4.12 7.66 -18.98
C VAL A 154 3.91 9.17 -19.12
N ASP A 155 4.05 9.72 -20.33
CA ASP A 155 3.90 11.15 -20.58
C ASP A 155 2.44 11.63 -20.64
N VAL A 156 1.50 10.75 -21.01
CA VAL A 156 0.10 11.10 -21.28
C VAL A 156 -0.85 10.69 -20.16
N PHE A 157 -0.67 9.50 -19.55
CA PHE A 157 -1.69 8.94 -18.67
C PHE A 157 -1.73 9.65 -17.32
N GLY A 158 -2.83 10.35 -17.05
CA GLY A 158 -3.13 10.91 -15.73
C GLY A 158 -2.13 11.98 -15.25
N LYS A 159 -1.44 12.66 -16.17
CA LYS A 159 -0.48 13.71 -15.86
C LYS A 159 -1.18 15.05 -15.65
N PHE A 160 -1.43 15.39 -14.38
CA PHE A 160 -1.95 16.69 -13.97
C PHE A 160 -1.41 17.06 -12.57
N PRO A 161 -1.26 18.37 -12.27
CA PRO A 161 -0.86 18.82 -10.95
C PRO A 161 -1.97 18.52 -9.93
N SER A 162 -1.57 18.08 -8.74
CA SER A 162 -2.46 17.86 -7.60
C SER A 162 -1.66 17.96 -6.32
N LEU A 163 -2.35 17.98 -5.19
CA LEU A 163 -1.70 17.64 -3.92
C LEU A 163 -1.47 16.12 -3.81
N PHE A 164 -0.61 15.72 -2.88
CA PHE A 164 -0.42 14.34 -2.45
C PHE A 164 -0.50 14.27 -0.93
N MET A 165 -1.21 13.26 -0.41
CA MET A 165 -1.39 13.07 1.04
C MET A 165 -0.89 11.69 1.45
N SER A 166 -0.11 11.65 2.52
CA SER A 166 0.38 10.40 3.13
C SER A 166 0.56 10.54 4.64
N LEU A 167 0.67 9.40 5.32
CA LEU A 167 1.33 9.31 6.62
C LEU A 167 2.85 9.45 6.44
N VAL A 168 3.49 10.11 7.39
CA VAL A 168 4.95 10.17 7.55
C VAL A 168 5.32 10.02 9.03
N GLY A 169 6.50 9.47 9.28
CA GLY A 169 7.05 9.37 10.60
C GLY A 169 7.64 10.69 11.10
N LYS A 170 8.27 10.67 12.28
CA LYS A 170 8.65 11.92 12.99
C LYS A 170 9.77 12.70 12.29
N LYS A 171 10.57 12.01 11.47
CA LYS A 171 11.70 12.56 10.74
C LYS A 171 11.42 12.60 9.23
N GLY A 172 10.16 12.50 8.82
CA GLY A 172 9.77 12.43 7.41
C GLY A 172 9.94 11.04 6.79
N GLU A 173 10.26 10.00 7.56
CA GLU A 173 10.36 8.63 7.07
C GLU A 173 9.02 8.11 6.55
N TRP A 174 9.06 7.22 5.55
CA TRP A 174 7.88 6.50 5.10
C TRP A 174 7.24 5.72 6.24
N GLU A 175 5.93 5.93 6.44
CA GLU A 175 5.18 5.29 7.51
C GLU A 175 3.85 4.75 6.98
N HIS A 176 3.41 3.63 7.57
CA HIS A 176 2.27 2.85 7.08
C HIS A 176 1.27 2.46 8.19
N TYR A 177 1.62 2.66 9.46
CA TYR A 177 0.80 2.26 10.60
C TYR A 177 0.51 3.42 11.57
N GLY A 178 1.51 4.25 11.84
CA GLY A 178 1.44 5.41 12.73
C GLY A 178 1.78 6.72 12.02
N GLY A 179 2.37 7.66 12.75
CA GLY A 179 2.86 8.91 12.19
C GLY A 179 1.86 10.06 12.24
N HIS A 180 2.06 11.04 11.39
CA HIS A 180 1.17 12.16 11.16
C HIS A 180 0.89 12.31 9.67
N ILE A 181 -0.17 13.04 9.33
CA ILE A 181 -0.56 13.29 7.94
C ILE A 181 0.19 14.51 7.42
N ARG A 182 0.72 14.39 6.20
CA ARG A 182 1.40 15.46 5.45
C ARG A 182 0.78 15.59 4.06
N PHE A 183 0.62 16.83 3.61
CA PHE A 183 0.28 17.20 2.24
C PHE A 183 1.49 17.85 1.56
N VAL A 184 1.78 17.44 0.34
CA VAL A 184 2.73 18.13 -0.55
C VAL A 184 2.06 18.49 -1.87
N ASP A 185 2.54 19.53 -2.54
CA ASP A 185 2.08 19.89 -3.88
C ASP A 185 2.80 19.09 -4.98
N SER A 186 2.48 19.40 -6.24
CA SER A 186 3.11 18.76 -7.41
C SER A 186 4.60 19.08 -7.59
N GLN A 187 5.14 20.03 -6.84
CA GLN A 187 6.54 20.44 -6.83
C GLN A 187 7.28 19.84 -5.63
N GLY A 188 6.60 19.05 -4.79
CA GLY A 188 7.15 18.46 -3.58
C GLY A 188 7.25 19.43 -2.40
N GLN A 189 6.65 20.62 -2.48
CA GLN A 189 6.63 21.56 -1.36
C GLN A 189 5.58 21.12 -0.35
N ILE A 190 5.94 21.18 0.93
CA ILE A 190 5.02 20.87 2.03
C ILE A 190 3.94 21.96 2.09
N VAL A 191 2.69 21.55 1.91
CA VAL A 191 1.50 22.42 2.00
C VAL A 191 0.92 22.40 3.40
N ALA A 192 0.90 21.23 4.03
CA ALA A 192 0.46 21.05 5.41
C ALA A 192 1.19 19.86 6.04
N ASP A 193 1.51 19.97 7.32
CA ASP A 193 2.31 18.97 8.01
C ASP A 193 1.89 18.80 9.47
N ASN A 194 2.35 17.71 10.10
CA ASN A 194 2.03 17.37 11.49
C ASN A 194 0.53 17.32 11.77
N LEU A 195 -0.28 16.96 10.77
CA LEU A 195 -1.73 16.86 10.91
C LEU A 195 -2.09 15.57 11.64
N SER A 196 -2.95 15.70 12.65
CA SER A 196 -3.47 14.56 13.42
C SER A 196 -4.60 13.87 12.66
N GLU A 197 -4.62 12.53 12.67
CA GLU A 197 -5.78 11.79 12.15
C GLU A 197 -7.06 12.01 12.96
N ASP A 198 -6.95 12.47 14.21
CA ASP A 198 -8.11 12.71 15.08
C ASP A 198 -8.89 13.97 14.65
N ASP A 199 -8.21 14.91 14.03
CA ASP A 199 -8.77 16.18 13.56
C ASP A 199 -9.02 16.17 12.05
N TYR A 200 -9.12 14.99 11.42
CA TYR A 200 -9.22 14.87 9.96
C TYR A 200 -10.39 15.65 9.35
N GLN A 201 -11.46 15.81 10.12
CA GLN A 201 -12.62 16.57 9.69
C GLN A 201 -12.33 18.06 9.53
N GLU A 202 -11.30 18.62 10.16
CA GLU A 202 -10.95 20.03 10.03
C GLU A 202 -10.29 20.34 8.68
N TYR A 203 -9.62 19.35 8.07
CA TYR A 203 -8.83 19.57 6.85
C TYR A 203 -9.24 18.70 5.65
N ILE A 204 -10.04 17.65 5.83
CA ILE A 204 -10.59 16.84 4.73
C ILE A 204 -12.07 17.17 4.53
N GLY A 205 -12.42 17.60 3.32
CA GLY A 205 -13.80 17.79 2.86
C GLY A 205 -14.16 16.69 1.88
N GLU A 206 -15.46 16.41 1.72
CA GLU A 206 -15.94 15.45 0.73
C GLU A 206 -17.06 16.09 -0.09
N ALA A 207 -16.79 16.36 -1.37
CA ALA A 207 -17.81 16.81 -2.31
C ALA A 207 -18.61 15.62 -2.87
N VAL A 208 -19.83 15.89 -3.33
CA VAL A 208 -20.72 14.89 -3.95
C VAL A 208 -21.12 15.39 -5.32
N GLU A 209 -21.06 14.49 -6.29
CA GLU A 209 -21.49 14.74 -7.66
C GLU A 209 -22.71 13.86 -7.98
N PRO A 210 -23.71 14.35 -8.73
CA PRO A 210 -24.97 13.64 -8.97
C PRO A 210 -24.81 12.36 -9.80
N TRP A 211 -23.67 12.19 -10.47
CA TRP A 211 -23.38 11.09 -11.39
C TRP A 211 -22.53 9.97 -10.77
N SER A 212 -22.15 10.07 -9.49
CA SER A 212 -21.31 9.07 -8.82
C SER A 212 -21.69 8.89 -7.34
N TYR A 213 -21.75 7.62 -6.89
CA TYR A 213 -21.82 7.32 -5.46
C TYR A 213 -20.49 7.52 -4.73
N LEU A 214 -19.37 7.47 -5.46
CA LEU A 214 -18.06 7.78 -4.91
C LEU A 214 -17.96 9.30 -4.72
N LYS A 215 -17.67 9.72 -3.49
CA LYS A 215 -17.42 11.12 -3.14
C LYS A 215 -16.09 11.61 -3.72
N PHE A 216 -15.87 12.92 -3.66
CA PHE A 216 -14.67 13.60 -4.15
C PHE A 216 -13.98 14.31 -2.98
N PRO A 217 -13.06 13.64 -2.27
CA PRO A 217 -12.33 14.24 -1.17
C PRO A 217 -11.40 15.36 -1.64
N TYR A 218 -11.28 16.41 -0.83
CA TYR A 218 -10.39 17.55 -1.10
C TYR A 218 -9.83 18.13 0.21
N TYR A 219 -8.70 18.83 0.10
CA TYR A 219 -8.09 19.57 1.20
C TYR A 219 -8.89 20.86 1.44
N LYS A 220 -9.58 20.93 2.58
CA LYS A 220 -10.57 21.99 2.89
C LYS A 220 -10.05 23.42 2.70
N PRO A 221 -8.82 23.77 3.14
CA PRO A 221 -8.32 25.14 3.00
C PRO A 221 -8.20 25.63 1.55
N LEU A 222 -8.11 24.72 0.57
CA LEU A 222 -8.10 25.07 -0.86
C LEU A 222 -9.46 24.89 -1.52
N GLY A 223 -10.44 24.26 -0.86
CA GLY A 223 -11.78 24.05 -1.41
C GLY A 223 -11.84 22.97 -2.51
N TYR A 224 -13.03 22.78 -3.08
CA TYR A 224 -13.26 21.89 -4.23
C TYR A 224 -13.52 22.75 -5.47
N PRO A 225 -12.83 22.54 -6.61
CA PRO A 225 -11.91 21.42 -6.89
C PRO A 225 -10.42 21.69 -6.60
N ASP A 226 -10.02 22.91 -6.20
CA ASP A 226 -8.59 23.27 -6.16
C ASP A 226 -7.76 22.49 -5.12
N GLY A 227 -8.41 21.96 -4.08
CA GLY A 227 -7.81 21.11 -3.05
C GLY A 227 -7.74 19.62 -3.38
N ILE A 228 -7.90 19.21 -4.64
CA ILE A 228 -7.79 17.78 -5.00
C ILE A 228 -6.42 17.21 -4.63
N TYR A 229 -6.44 16.00 -4.08
CA TYR A 229 -5.22 15.31 -3.68
C TYR A 229 -5.25 13.84 -4.09
N ARG A 230 -4.06 13.27 -4.27
CA ARG A 230 -3.88 11.84 -4.51
C ARG A 230 -3.33 11.14 -3.26
N VAL A 231 -3.75 9.89 -3.08
CA VAL A 231 -3.24 8.95 -2.08
C VAL A 231 -2.74 7.69 -2.78
N GLY A 232 -2.10 6.78 -2.05
CA GLY A 232 -1.63 5.50 -2.60
C GLY A 232 -0.12 5.49 -2.82
N PRO A 233 0.42 4.52 -3.61
CA PRO A 233 1.85 4.26 -3.68
C PRO A 233 2.68 5.50 -4.04
N LEU A 234 2.38 6.15 -5.17
CA LEU A 234 3.12 7.33 -5.63
C LEU A 234 3.02 8.50 -4.66
N ALA A 235 1.84 8.76 -4.09
CA ALA A 235 1.67 9.81 -3.09
C ALA A 235 2.55 9.57 -1.86
N ARG A 236 2.70 8.32 -1.41
CA ARG A 236 3.58 7.98 -0.28
C ARG A 236 5.04 8.27 -0.60
N LEU A 237 5.50 7.98 -1.82
CA LEU A 237 6.87 8.25 -2.27
C LEU A 237 7.13 9.76 -2.39
N ASN A 238 6.19 10.52 -2.95
CA ASN A 238 6.32 11.97 -3.10
C ASN A 238 6.32 12.72 -1.76
N VAL A 239 5.65 12.17 -0.73
CA VAL A 239 5.48 12.85 0.57
C VAL A 239 6.58 12.49 1.57
N CYS A 240 7.14 11.27 1.52
CA CYS A 240 8.20 10.87 2.44
C CYS A 240 9.57 11.39 2.00
N GLU A 241 10.45 11.65 2.97
CA GLU A 241 11.83 12.09 2.72
C GLU A 241 12.77 10.89 2.47
N TYR A 242 12.51 9.76 3.13
CA TYR A 242 13.30 8.54 3.00
C TYR A 242 12.53 7.29 3.45
N ILE A 243 13.02 6.10 3.08
CA ILE A 243 12.51 4.81 3.55
C ILE A 243 13.56 4.14 4.44
N ASP A 244 13.18 3.61 5.60
CA ASP A 244 14.14 3.02 6.56
C ASP A 244 14.88 1.78 6.04
N THR A 245 14.32 1.09 5.04
CA THR A 245 14.96 -0.11 4.47
C THR A 245 15.94 0.29 3.36
N PRO A 246 17.24 -0.09 3.45
CA PRO A 246 18.27 0.44 2.55
C PRO A 246 17.98 0.27 1.06
N LYS A 247 17.47 -0.91 0.66
CA LYS A 247 17.15 -1.19 -0.75
C LYS A 247 16.00 -0.32 -1.26
N ALA A 248 14.92 -0.18 -0.49
CA ALA A 248 13.79 0.66 -0.92
C ALA A 248 14.17 2.15 -0.90
N ASN A 249 15.04 2.57 0.01
CA ASN A 249 15.53 3.94 0.01
C ASN A 249 16.38 4.25 -1.23
N GLN A 250 17.24 3.32 -1.64
CA GLN A 250 18.00 3.47 -2.88
C GLN A 250 17.06 3.67 -4.07
N GLU A 251 16.02 2.85 -4.17
CA GLU A 251 15.00 2.96 -5.23
C GLU A 251 14.24 4.28 -5.19
N LEU A 252 14.00 4.85 -3.99
CA LEU A 252 13.41 6.19 -3.86
C LEU A 252 14.36 7.30 -4.33
N GLN A 253 15.68 7.16 -4.14
CA GLN A 253 16.65 8.15 -4.62
C GLN A 253 16.87 8.07 -6.14
N GLU A 254 16.60 6.92 -6.75
CA GLU A 254 16.64 6.74 -8.21
C GLU A 254 15.36 7.23 -8.90
N PHE A 255 14.25 7.35 -8.15
CA PHE A 255 12.94 7.82 -8.61
C PHE A 255 12.90 9.35 -8.80
#